data_AF-A0A841ZPY8-F1
#
_entry.id   AF-A0A841ZPY8-F1
#
_cell.length_a   1.000
_cell.length_b   1.000
_cell.length_c   1.000
_cell.angle_alpha   90.00
_cell.angle_beta   90.00
_cell.angle_gamma   90.00
#
_symmetry.space_group_name_H-M   'P 1'
#
loop_
_entity.id
_entity.type
_entity.pdbx_description
1 polymer ?
#
loop_
_entity_poly.entity_id
_entity_poly.type
_entity_poly.pdbx_seq_one_letter_code
_entity_poly.pdbx_strand_id
1 'polypeptide(L)' 'MIDWFEKVKEYFLGGYYGVEEVNKFVKLKKITSDQADEIFKAKEEQEEAE' A
#
# COMPACT_ATOMS: atom_id res chain seq x y z
N MET A 1 5.92 -5.71 -17.13
CA MET A 1 4.67 -5.54 -16.37
C MET A 1 4.95 -4.54 -15.28
N ILE A 2 4.04 -3.60 -15.00
CA ILE A 2 4.18 -2.74 -13.81
C ILE A 2 3.68 -3.53 -12.61
N ASP A 3 4.52 -3.65 -11.59
CA ASP A 3 4.13 -4.22 -10.30
C ASP A 3 3.46 -3.13 -9.47
N TRP A 4 2.14 -3.08 -9.56
CA TRP A 4 1.35 -2.08 -8.85
C TRP A 4 1.44 -2.26 -7.34
N PHE A 5 1.68 -3.47 -6.85
CA PHE A 5 1.85 -3.73 -5.42
C PHE A 5 3.08 -3.03 -4.85
N GLU A 6 4.27 -3.29 -5.41
CA GLU A 6 5.51 -2.64 -4.95
C GLU A 6 5.42 -1.13 -5.09
N LYS A 7 4.85 -0.65 -6.20
CA LYS A 7 4.69 0.79 -6.42
C LYS A 7 3.76 1.43 -5.39
N VAL A 8 2.60 0.83 -5.11
CA VAL A 8 1.67 1.40 -4.11
C VAL A 8 2.27 1.29 -2.71
N LYS A 9 2.97 0.19 -2.40
CA LYS A 9 3.68 -0.02 -1.13
C LYS A 9 4.73 1.07 -0.89
N GLU A 10 5.64 1.28 -1.85
CA GLU A 10 6.70 2.28 -1.73
C GLU A 10 6.15 3.70 -1.52
N TYR A 11 5.11 4.07 -2.28
CA TYR A 11 4.48 5.38 -2.14
C TYR A 11 3.69 5.52 -0.82
N PHE A 12 3.07 4.44 -0.33
CA PHE A 12 2.35 4.45 0.93
C PHE A 12 3.28 4.53 2.15
N LEU A 13 4.36 3.74 2.14
CA LEU A 13 5.43 3.77 3.15
C LEU A 13 6.20 5.09 3.11
N GLY A 14 6.40 5.66 1.91
CA GLY A 14 7.00 6.98 1.73
C GLY A 14 6.10 8.16 2.11
N GLY A 15 4.87 7.91 2.57
CA GLY A 15 3.93 8.95 2.99
C GLY A 15 3.24 9.72 1.84
N TYR A 16 3.43 9.30 0.59
CA TYR A 16 2.78 9.89 -0.58
C TYR A 16 1.34 9.42 -0.75
N TYR A 17 1.03 8.20 -0.31
CA TYR A 17 -0.31 7.63 -0.34
C TYR A 17 -0.87 7.44 1.07
N GLY A 18 -2.16 7.75 1.22
CA GLY A 18 -2.97 7.41 2.37
C GLY A 18 -3.80 6.15 2.12
N VAL A 19 -4.54 5.73 3.15
CA VAL A 19 -5.42 4.54 3.10
C VAL A 19 -6.42 4.63 1.95
N GLU A 20 -6.94 5.83 1.69
CA GLU A 20 -7.87 6.09 0.59
C GLU A 20 -7.26 5.82 -0.79
N GLU A 21 -5.99 6.17 -1.01
CA GLU A 21 -5.34 5.91 -2.29
C GLU A 21 -5.07 4.42 -2.49
N VAL A 22 -4.57 3.72 -1.48
CA VAL A 22 -4.39 2.25 -1.56
C VAL A 22 -5.72 1.57 -1.89
N ASN A 23 -6.81 2.00 -1.27
CA ASN A 23 -8.14 1.45 -1.51
C ASN A 23 -8.68 1.78 -2.92
N LYS A 24 -8.27 2.90 -3.54
CA LYS A 24 -8.55 3.15 -4.96
C LYS A 24 -7.85 2.13 -5.86
N PHE A 25 -6.61 1.73 -5.56
CA PHE A 25 -5.89 0.71 -6.34
C PHE A 25 -6.56 -0.68 -6.21
N VAL A 26 -7.14 -1.00 -5.06
CA VAL A 26 -7.98 -2.21 -4.88
C VAL A 26 -9.23 -2.14 -5.76
N LYS A 27 -9.96 -1.02 -5.74
CA LYS A 27 -11.16 -0.82 -6.59
C LYS A 27 -10.84 -0.89 -8.09
N LEU A 28 -9.68 -0.36 -8.50
CA LEU A 28 -9.17 -0.43 -9.87
C LEU A 28 -8.62 -1.81 -10.25
N LYS A 29 -8.68 -2.80 -9.35
CA LYS A 29 -8.13 -4.15 -9.51
C LYS A 29 -6.65 -4.14 -9.93
N LYS A 30 -5.91 -3.13 -9.47
CA LYS A 30 -4.46 -3.03 -9.66
C LYS A 30 -3.71 -3.86 -8.63
N ILE A 31 -4.26 -3.94 -7.43
CA ILE A 31 -3.83 -4.79 -6.32
C ILE A 31 -5.04 -5.50 -5.73
N THR A 32 -4.81 -6.59 -4.99
CA THR A 32 -5.86 -7.30 -4.23
C THR A 32 -6.08 -6.66 -2.85
N SER A 33 -7.18 -7.03 -2.20
CA SER A 33 -7.42 -6.62 -0.81
C SER A 33 -6.34 -7.15 0.14
N ASP A 34 -5.87 -8.39 -0.04
CA ASP A 34 -4.75 -8.96 0.73
C ASP A 34 -3.47 -8.14 0.55
N GLN A 35 -3.18 -7.71 -0.67
CA GLN A 35 -2.03 -6.85 -0.96
C GLN A 35 -2.17 -5.47 -0.30
N ALA A 36 -3.37 -4.90 -0.25
CA ALA A 36 -3.59 -3.66 0.48
C ALA A 36 -3.38 -3.84 1.99
N ASP A 37 -3.84 -4.96 2.55
CA ASP A 37 -3.65 -5.31 3.96
C ASP A 37 -2.15 -5.43 4.31
N GLU A 38 -1.35 -6.10 3.46
CA GLU A 38 0.11 -6.16 3.62
C GLU A 38 0.78 -4.78 3.56
N ILE A 39 0.29 -3.87 2.72
CA ILE A 39 0.80 -2.51 2.64
C ILE A 39 0.50 -1.73 3.92
N PHE A 40 -0.71 -1.89 4.47
CA PHE A 40 -1.09 -1.26 5.73
C PHE A 40 -0.27 -1.79 6.90
N LYS A 41 -0.14 -3.11 6.99
CA LYS A 41 0.63 -3.77 8.03
C LYS A 41 2.11 -3.37 7.99
N ALA A 42 2.70 -3.31 6.79
CA ALA A 42 4.09 -2.89 6.62
C ALA A 42 4.35 -1.45 7.09
N LYS A 43 3.36 -0.56 7.01
CA LYS A 43 3.47 0.81 7.53
C LYS A 43 3.38 0.84 9.05
N GLU A 44 2.47 0.06 9.61
CA GLU A 44 2.32 -0.08 11.07
C GLU A 44 3.61 -0.63 11.69
N GLU A 45 4.23 -1.64 11.08
CA GLU A 45 5.54 -2.18 11.47
C GLU A 45 6.68 -1.15 11.34
N GLN A 46 6.60 -0.22 10.40
CA GLN A 46 7.60 0.85 10.22
C GLN A 46 7.44 1.96 11.26
N GLU A 47 6.21 2.34 11.61
CA GLU A 47 5.93 3.34 12.66
C GLU A 47 6.21 2.80 14.08
N GLU A 48 6.00 1.51 14.34
CA GLU A 48 6.29 0.90 15.65
C GLU A 48 7.81 0.68 15.91
N ALA A 49 8.63 0.75 14.85
CA ALA A 49 10.08 0.60 14.93
C ALA A 49 10.87 1.91 15.14
N GLU A 50 10.19 3.08 15.15
CA GLU A 50 10.75 4.40 15.46
C GLU A 50 10.46 4.85 16.91
#